data_AF-A0A7G8G6U8-F1
#
_entry.id   AF-A0A7G8G6U8-F1
#
_cell.length_a   1.000
_cell.length_b   1.000
_cell.length_c   1.000
_cell.angle_alpha   90.00
_cell.angle_beta   90.00
_cell.angle_gamma   90.00
#
_symmetry.space_group_name_H-M   'P 1'
#
loop_
_entity.id
_entity.type
_entity.pdbx_description
1 polymer ?
#
loop_
_entity_poly.entity_id
_entity_poly.type
_entity_poly.pdbx_seq_one_letter_code
_entity_poly.pdbx_strand_id
1 'polypeptide(L)'
;MGTHRVSALPTPTSAQPKILRSLRCCYMNNKPLDFPFLRSKVVTTVISAKTSVALDSKLTAIQNRLFERAHVEPMELKFLGIALGKQGIVGDAIYANPSMMPFPIQRCEYLKSLSNRQIAILTACFFANFYKTVANSESQALVSNMAAAEKSFEPYSDEYMILHQETSEEMDHIWTFRSVYNMVARETRSEEPFEAPGFFLGMVGSIPQDDYNSVDTQFRLSEECSHILELLHKPEGLQILLDEMKKKGRGFRYRTQHFLIGDAMRLLPAEDVQSLGLGGLWLLTRFAANVELKQGESYLFVDPEKFNYEPLAYNINQGHLHDEARHYTTSFDIGLTLYQAARPEAQAFIRELMRMTMEDYIKGQFLVFPEMLEAYSKGCLTIPFYFCKQTLEMAMSHQEFSDKLNNIDDLFSSWAQMEWPKKLPPFDAGLLTQKRWRYISQQYERIRQAIGIEYDVASLGNLLHRYKDILKQENLTEAFILA
;
A
#
# COMPACT_ATOMS: atom_id res chain seq x y z
N MET A 1 -61.79 24.78 -32.01
CA MET A 1 -63.03 24.04 -32.35
C MET A 1 -62.91 22.64 -31.74
N GLY A 2 -63.88 22.25 -30.90
CA GLY A 2 -64.03 20.93 -30.23
C GLY A 2 -63.11 20.72 -29.01
N THR A 3 -63.43 20.92 -27.71
CA THR A 3 -64.47 20.36 -26.78
C THR A 3 -64.45 18.82 -26.73
N HIS A 4 -64.19 18.10 -25.62
CA HIS A 4 -64.73 18.12 -24.24
C HIS A 4 -63.78 17.36 -23.27
N ARG A 5 -63.49 17.85 -22.05
CA ARG A 5 -64.14 17.66 -20.72
C ARG A 5 -64.06 16.25 -20.04
N VAL A 6 -63.17 16.17 -19.04
CA VAL A 6 -63.37 15.94 -17.56
C VAL A 6 -64.07 14.67 -17.00
N SER A 7 -63.36 14.07 -16.01
CA SER A 7 -63.77 13.26 -14.83
C SER A 7 -64.17 11.78 -15.06
N ALA A 8 -63.99 10.82 -14.15
CA ALA A 8 -63.65 10.80 -12.72
C ALA A 8 -63.00 9.44 -12.35
N LEU A 9 -62.34 9.37 -11.18
CA LEU A 9 -61.99 8.12 -10.47
C LEU A 9 -63.25 7.29 -10.14
N PRO A 10 -63.13 5.94 -10.08
CA PRO A 10 -63.07 5.31 -8.76
C PRO A 10 -62.12 4.08 -8.67
N THR A 11 -61.50 3.91 -7.50
CA THR A 11 -60.99 2.62 -6.95
C THR A 11 -62.16 1.79 -6.39
N PRO A 12 -61.99 0.53 -5.92
CA PRO A 12 -60.89 -0.45 -6.08
C PRO A 12 -61.41 -1.89 -6.41
N THR A 13 -60.53 -2.80 -6.88
CA THR A 13 -60.55 -4.22 -6.44
C THR A 13 -59.29 -4.99 -6.84
N SER A 14 -58.61 -5.50 -5.80
CA SER A 14 -57.92 -6.80 -5.70
C SER A 14 -56.99 -7.30 -6.83
N ALA A 15 -55.68 -7.24 -6.59
CA ALA A 15 -54.83 -8.43 -6.34
C ALA A 15 -53.34 -8.03 -6.33
N GLN A 16 -52.79 -7.78 -5.14
CA GLN A 16 -51.35 -7.87 -4.88
C GLN A 16 -51.05 -9.22 -4.23
N PRO A 17 -50.01 -9.96 -4.66
CA PRO A 17 -49.38 -10.93 -3.77
C PRO A 17 -48.43 -10.18 -2.84
N LYS A 18 -48.82 -10.14 -1.57
CA LYS A 18 -47.96 -9.95 -0.40
C LYS A 18 -46.82 -10.98 -0.47
N ILE A 19 -45.61 -10.58 -0.07
CA ILE A 19 -44.82 -11.18 1.01
C ILE A 19 -43.57 -10.29 1.21
N LEU A 20 -43.73 -9.34 2.13
CA LEU A 20 -42.68 -8.76 2.96
C LEU A 20 -43.11 -9.13 4.39
N ARG A 21 -42.16 -9.63 5.20
CA ARG A 21 -42.28 -10.16 6.58
C ARG A 21 -42.51 -11.67 6.69
N SER A 22 -41.41 -12.42 6.84
CA SER A 22 -41.10 -13.15 8.07
C SER A 22 -39.89 -14.06 7.84
N LEU A 23 -38.73 -13.75 8.44
CA LEU A 23 -37.73 -14.77 8.79
C LEU A 23 -37.00 -14.28 10.05
N ARG A 24 -37.76 -14.21 11.15
CA ARG A 24 -37.22 -14.45 12.48
C ARG A 24 -37.23 -15.98 12.67
N CYS A 25 -36.11 -16.50 13.16
CA CYS A 25 -36.00 -17.67 14.01
C CYS A 25 -36.60 -18.98 13.48
N CYS A 26 -35.75 -19.87 12.93
CA CYS A 26 -35.91 -21.34 12.97
C CYS A 26 -34.64 -22.02 12.44
N TYR A 27 -33.54 -22.00 13.21
CA TYR A 27 -32.46 -22.99 13.08
C TYR A 27 -32.55 -23.92 14.29
N MET A 28 -33.48 -24.87 14.21
CA MET A 28 -33.56 -26.06 15.04
C MET A 28 -34.28 -27.11 14.19
N ASN A 29 -33.53 -27.94 13.48
CA ASN A 29 -33.86 -29.35 13.29
C ASN A 29 -32.73 -30.08 12.54
N ASN A 30 -32.02 -30.90 13.32
CA ASN A 30 -31.08 -31.91 12.88
C ASN A 30 -31.77 -32.96 12.00
N LYS A 31 -31.53 -32.94 10.68
CA LYS A 31 -31.48 -34.15 9.84
C LYS A 31 -30.50 -33.95 8.67
N PRO A 32 -29.55 -34.88 8.43
CA PRO A 32 -28.69 -34.81 7.26
C PRO A 32 -29.46 -35.20 6.00
N LEU A 33 -29.29 -34.43 4.93
CA LEU A 33 -29.67 -34.82 3.57
C LEU A 33 -28.52 -35.62 2.95
N ASP A 34 -28.76 -36.90 2.71
CA ASP A 34 -27.85 -37.81 2.01
C ASP A 34 -27.80 -37.49 0.51
N PHE A 35 -26.62 -37.11 0.02
CA PHE A 35 -26.29 -37.12 -1.41
C PHE A 35 -25.27 -38.25 -1.69
N PRO A 36 -25.57 -39.22 -2.58
CA PRO A 36 -24.63 -40.26 -2.96
C PRO A 36 -23.74 -39.77 -4.10
N PHE A 37 -22.48 -40.24 -4.12
CA PHE A 37 -21.40 -40.01 -5.11
C PHE A 37 -20.44 -38.83 -4.87
N LEU A 38 -19.46 -39.04 -3.97
CA LEU A 38 -18.03 -39.13 -4.30
C LEU A 38 -17.25 -39.32 -2.99
N ARG A 39 -17.07 -40.58 -2.59
CA ARG A 39 -16.10 -40.96 -1.56
C ARG A 39 -14.70 -40.93 -2.18
N SER A 40 -14.09 -39.76 -2.30
CA SER A 40 -12.63 -39.66 -2.24
C SER A 40 -12.28 -39.21 -0.81
N LYS A 41 -11.27 -39.84 -0.22
CA LYS A 41 -10.81 -39.52 1.14
C LYS A 41 -10.27 -38.09 1.14
N VAL A 42 -11.13 -37.12 1.44
CA VAL A 42 -10.68 -35.85 2.01
C VAL A 42 -10.15 -36.19 3.39
N VAL A 43 -8.83 -36.27 3.51
CA VAL A 43 -8.18 -36.18 4.80
C VAL A 43 -8.41 -34.73 5.23
N THR A 44 -9.49 -34.50 5.97
CA THR A 44 -9.66 -33.28 6.74
C THR A 44 -8.57 -33.33 7.80
N THR A 45 -7.42 -32.72 7.50
CA THR A 45 -6.45 -32.38 8.53
C THR A 45 -7.15 -31.36 9.43
N VAL A 46 -7.80 -31.87 10.47
CA VAL A 46 -8.18 -31.08 11.63
C VAL A 46 -6.88 -30.45 12.10
N ILE A 47 -6.76 -29.13 11.94
CA ILE A 47 -5.68 -28.36 12.55
C ILE A 47 -5.72 -28.74 14.03
N SER A 48 -4.68 -29.44 14.48
CA SER A 48 -4.52 -29.78 15.89
C SER A 48 -4.50 -28.45 16.64
N ALA A 49 -5.46 -28.25 17.55
CA ALA A 49 -5.67 -27.07 18.40
C ALA A 49 -4.52 -26.78 19.40
N LYS A 50 -3.27 -27.09 19.04
CA LYS A 50 -2.06 -26.93 19.87
C LYS A 50 -1.05 -25.91 19.34
N THR A 51 -1.30 -25.26 18.19
CA THR A 51 -0.31 -24.36 17.57
C THR A 51 -0.84 -22.97 17.20
N SER A 52 -1.98 -22.52 17.75
CA SER A 52 -2.41 -21.13 17.61
C SER A 52 -1.67 -20.23 18.61
N VAL A 53 -1.16 -19.09 18.13
CA VAL A 53 -0.54 -18.07 18.98
C VAL A 53 -1.64 -17.16 19.52
N ALA A 54 -1.99 -17.30 20.80
CA ALA A 54 -2.95 -16.41 21.45
C ALA A 54 -2.31 -15.04 21.75
N LEU A 55 -2.93 -13.94 21.33
CA LEU A 55 -2.48 -12.58 21.65
C LEU A 55 -2.82 -12.18 23.10
N ASP A 56 -2.09 -11.19 23.64
CA ASP A 56 -2.36 -10.59 24.95
C ASP A 56 -3.71 -9.86 24.96
N SER A 57 -4.53 -10.12 25.99
CA SER A 57 -5.80 -9.45 26.34
C SER A 57 -5.82 -7.91 26.18
N LYS A 58 -4.68 -7.22 26.33
CA LYS A 58 -4.57 -5.76 26.11
C LYS A 58 -4.72 -5.36 24.64
N LEU A 59 -4.25 -6.19 23.70
CA LEU A 59 -4.35 -5.94 22.26
C LEU A 59 -5.79 -6.07 21.78
N THR A 60 -6.47 -7.12 22.25
CA THR A 60 -7.91 -7.33 22.03
C THR A 60 -8.72 -6.10 22.46
N ALA A 61 -8.37 -5.44 23.57
CA ALA A 61 -9.09 -4.25 24.03
C ALA A 61 -8.85 -2.99 23.17
N ILE A 62 -7.62 -2.80 22.65
CA ILE A 62 -7.29 -1.67 21.76
C ILE A 62 -7.93 -1.90 20.39
N GLN A 63 -7.84 -3.13 19.87
CA GLN A 63 -8.45 -3.54 18.61
C GLN A 63 -9.96 -3.46 18.68
N ASN A 64 -10.61 -3.95 19.74
CA ASN A 64 -12.06 -3.82 19.90
C ASN A 64 -12.50 -2.36 19.91
N ARG A 65 -11.74 -1.46 20.54
CA ARG A 65 -12.06 -0.02 20.50
C ARG A 65 -11.90 0.60 19.10
N LEU A 66 -10.91 0.15 18.32
CA LEU A 66 -10.70 0.61 16.94
C LEU A 66 -11.73 -0.01 15.98
N PHE A 67 -12.07 -1.28 16.18
CA PHE A 67 -13.04 -2.08 15.44
C PHE A 67 -14.47 -1.59 15.68
N GLU A 68 -14.85 -1.34 16.95
CA GLU A 68 -16.13 -0.73 17.31
C GLU A 68 -16.31 0.63 16.65
N ARG A 69 -15.26 1.46 16.58
CA ARG A 69 -15.33 2.78 15.91
C ARG A 69 -15.47 2.65 14.39
N ALA A 70 -14.74 1.72 13.76
CA ALA A 70 -14.81 1.49 12.32
C ALA A 70 -16.19 0.98 11.86
N HIS A 71 -16.89 0.22 12.71
CA HIS A 71 -18.23 -0.31 12.41
C HIS A 71 -19.38 0.67 12.69
N VAL A 72 -19.14 1.74 13.44
CA VAL A 72 -20.16 2.76 13.70
C VAL A 72 -20.36 3.67 12.47
N GLU A 73 -19.30 3.88 11.67
CA GLU A 73 -19.34 4.65 10.42
C GLU A 73 -18.42 4.03 9.34
N PRO A 74 -18.74 2.85 8.78
CA PRO A 74 -17.94 2.27 7.70
C PRO A 74 -17.96 3.21 6.50
N MET A 75 -16.81 3.81 6.18
CA MET A 75 -16.65 4.68 5.03
C MET A 75 -16.23 3.82 3.83
N GLU A 76 -17.21 3.27 3.11
CA GLU A 76 -16.91 2.62 1.83
C GLU A 76 -16.43 3.67 0.82
N LEU A 77 -15.13 3.66 0.53
CA LEU A 77 -14.45 4.61 -0.34
C LEU A 77 -14.83 4.43 -1.81
N LYS A 78 -15.22 3.21 -2.23
CA LYS A 78 -15.54 2.94 -3.65
C LYS A 78 -16.57 3.91 -4.23
N PHE A 79 -17.56 4.32 -3.44
CA PHE A 79 -18.59 5.24 -3.91
C PHE A 79 -18.06 6.64 -4.13
N LEU A 80 -17.13 7.09 -3.28
CA LEU A 80 -16.40 8.35 -3.44
C LEU A 80 -15.50 8.28 -4.68
N GLY A 81 -14.78 7.17 -4.88
CA GLY A 81 -13.96 6.94 -6.07
C GLY A 81 -14.77 6.97 -7.38
N ILE A 82 -15.94 6.34 -7.40
CA ILE A 82 -16.87 6.38 -8.55
C ILE A 82 -17.40 7.79 -8.78
N ALA A 83 -17.77 8.51 -7.72
CA ALA A 83 -18.27 9.88 -7.82
C ALA A 83 -17.20 10.82 -8.39
N LEU A 84 -15.98 10.78 -7.84
CA LEU A 84 -14.84 11.56 -8.32
C LEU A 84 -14.49 11.18 -9.76
N GLY A 85 -14.55 9.87 -10.07
CA GLY A 85 -14.29 9.35 -11.40
C GLY A 85 -15.23 9.87 -12.48
N LYS A 86 -16.50 10.11 -12.12
CA LYS A 86 -17.52 10.74 -12.98
C LYS A 86 -17.37 12.25 -13.08
N GLN A 87 -16.93 12.89 -12.00
CA GLN A 87 -16.76 14.34 -11.93
C GLN A 87 -15.60 14.84 -12.81
N GLY A 88 -14.49 14.12 -12.85
CA GLY A 88 -13.29 14.55 -13.58
C GLY A 88 -12.49 15.63 -12.84
N ILE A 89 -11.56 16.28 -13.57
CA ILE A 89 -10.72 17.36 -13.01
C ILE A 89 -11.46 18.70 -13.15
N VAL A 90 -12.01 19.23 -12.05
CA VAL A 90 -12.92 20.40 -12.10
C VAL A 90 -12.27 21.68 -11.60
N GLY A 91 -12.34 22.73 -12.43
CA GLY A 91 -11.92 24.09 -12.07
C GLY A 91 -10.47 24.18 -11.59
N ASP A 92 -10.23 25.05 -10.60
CA ASP A 92 -8.89 25.29 -10.03
C ASP A 92 -8.71 24.59 -8.67
N ALA A 93 -9.58 23.64 -8.32
CA ALA A 93 -9.45 22.87 -7.08
C ALA A 93 -8.24 21.92 -7.18
N ILE A 94 -7.43 21.89 -6.12
CA ILE A 94 -6.23 21.05 -6.08
C ILE A 94 -6.52 19.71 -5.40
N TYR A 95 -5.81 18.68 -5.83
CA TYR A 95 -6.03 17.29 -5.38
C TYR A 95 -4.97 16.80 -4.39
N ALA A 96 -3.92 17.60 -4.19
CA ALA A 96 -2.87 17.36 -3.21
C ALA A 96 -2.15 18.69 -2.93
N ASN A 97 -1.53 18.81 -1.75
CA ASN A 97 -0.71 19.96 -1.40
C ASN A 97 0.49 20.05 -2.35
N PRO A 98 0.71 21.16 -3.06
CA PRO A 98 1.82 21.26 -4.01
C PRO A 98 3.20 21.07 -3.36
N SER A 99 3.33 21.37 -2.07
CA SER A 99 4.57 21.20 -1.30
C SER A 99 4.92 19.73 -1.02
N MET A 100 3.97 18.81 -1.24
CA MET A 100 4.21 17.36 -1.13
C MET A 100 4.76 16.75 -2.40
N MET A 101 4.64 17.45 -3.52
CA MET A 101 5.17 16.95 -4.76
C MET A 101 6.71 17.01 -4.73
N PRO A 102 7.41 15.98 -5.23
CA PRO A 102 8.87 15.95 -5.31
C PRO A 102 9.38 16.87 -6.44
N PHE A 103 8.80 18.06 -6.57
CA PHE A 103 9.09 19.04 -7.60
C PHE A 103 9.74 20.28 -6.99
N PRO A 104 10.72 20.90 -7.65
CA PRO A 104 11.29 22.15 -7.20
C PRO A 104 10.44 23.35 -7.63
N ILE A 105 9.14 23.35 -7.30
CA ILE A 105 8.15 24.33 -7.78
C ILE A 105 8.61 25.76 -7.49
N GLN A 106 9.13 26.02 -6.29
CA GLN A 106 9.58 27.35 -5.87
C GLN A 106 10.93 27.79 -6.45
N ARG A 107 11.58 26.96 -7.25
CA ARG A 107 12.92 27.21 -7.81
C ARG A 107 12.96 27.11 -9.32
N CYS A 108 12.07 26.32 -9.91
CA CYS A 108 12.00 26.11 -11.34
C CYS A 108 11.06 27.14 -11.98
N GLU A 109 11.62 28.07 -12.78
CA GLU A 109 10.86 29.07 -13.54
C GLU A 109 9.70 28.45 -14.34
N TYR A 110 9.95 27.29 -14.97
CA TYR A 110 8.91 26.55 -15.68
C TYR A 110 7.72 26.20 -14.76
N LEU A 111 7.99 25.59 -13.60
CA LEU A 111 6.95 25.21 -12.64
C LEU A 111 6.27 26.41 -11.97
N LYS A 112 7.01 27.50 -11.73
CA LYS A 112 6.44 28.76 -11.23
C LYS A 112 5.48 29.41 -12.23
N SER A 113 5.73 29.21 -13.52
CA SER A 113 4.93 29.82 -14.59
C SER A 113 3.60 29.11 -14.85
N LEU A 114 3.28 28.05 -14.09
CA LEU A 114 2.06 27.29 -14.25
C LEU A 114 0.86 28.08 -13.72
N SER A 115 -0.23 28.08 -14.49
CA SER A 115 -1.51 28.66 -14.07
C SER A 115 -2.16 27.85 -12.95
N ASN A 116 -3.15 28.42 -12.25
CA ASN A 116 -3.91 27.70 -11.22
C ASN A 116 -4.53 26.40 -11.79
N ARG A 117 -5.07 26.46 -13.02
CA ARG A 117 -5.63 25.29 -13.71
C ARG A 117 -4.57 24.23 -14.00
N GLN A 118 -3.38 24.64 -14.46
CA GLN A 118 -2.26 23.72 -14.69
C GLN A 118 -1.79 23.07 -13.37
N ILE A 119 -1.75 23.82 -12.26
CA ILE A 119 -1.45 23.28 -10.93
C ILE A 119 -2.53 22.30 -10.46
N ALA A 120 -3.82 22.60 -10.67
CA ALA A 120 -4.91 21.68 -10.36
C ALA A 120 -4.74 20.33 -11.09
N ILE A 121 -4.44 20.37 -12.39
CA ILE A 121 -4.15 19.16 -13.19
C ILE A 121 -2.90 18.43 -12.68
N LEU A 122 -1.81 19.16 -12.43
CA LEU A 122 -0.57 18.58 -11.93
C LEU A 122 -0.79 17.86 -10.59
N THR A 123 -1.53 18.48 -9.67
CA THR A 123 -1.85 17.85 -8.37
C THR A 123 -2.81 16.67 -8.53
N ALA A 124 -3.72 16.67 -9.51
CA ALA A 124 -4.57 15.52 -9.83
C ALA A 124 -3.74 14.34 -10.36
N CYS A 125 -2.78 14.58 -11.26
CA CYS A 125 -1.83 13.58 -11.73
C CYS A 125 -0.97 13.03 -10.58
N PHE A 126 -0.51 13.91 -9.68
CA PHE A 126 0.23 13.49 -8.49
C PHE A 126 -0.62 12.58 -7.59
N PHE A 127 -1.86 12.99 -7.31
CA PHE A 127 -2.82 12.21 -6.51
C PHE A 127 -3.11 10.85 -7.14
N ALA A 128 -3.36 10.80 -8.45
CA ALA A 128 -3.61 9.56 -9.18
C ALA A 128 -2.40 8.60 -9.14
N ASN A 129 -1.18 9.09 -9.39
CA ASN A 129 0.01 8.27 -9.30
C ASN A 129 0.28 7.78 -7.87
N PHE A 130 -0.10 8.58 -6.86
CA PHE A 130 0.12 8.27 -5.44
C PHE A 130 -0.68 7.03 -5.11
N TYR A 131 -1.97 7.11 -5.40
CA TYR A 131 -2.90 6.03 -5.14
C TYR A 131 -2.75 4.84 -6.10
N LYS A 132 -2.18 5.03 -7.31
CA LYS A 132 -1.69 3.90 -8.13
C LYS A 132 -0.61 3.11 -7.41
N THR A 133 0.37 3.80 -6.82
CA THR A 133 1.44 3.14 -6.06
C THR A 133 0.89 2.42 -4.82
N VAL A 134 -0.04 3.06 -4.10
CA VAL A 134 -0.73 2.46 -2.96
C VAL A 134 -1.50 1.20 -3.40
N ALA A 135 -2.39 1.29 -4.38
CA ALA A 135 -3.17 0.16 -4.86
C ALA A 135 -2.32 -1.04 -5.33
N ASN A 136 -1.13 -0.78 -5.90
CA ASN A 136 -0.19 -1.85 -6.26
C ASN A 136 0.37 -2.55 -5.02
N SER A 137 0.69 -1.80 -3.97
CA SER A 137 1.11 -2.35 -2.68
C SER A 137 -0.01 -3.16 -2.01
N GLU A 138 -1.23 -2.64 -2.00
CA GLU A 138 -2.41 -3.29 -1.40
C GLU A 138 -2.80 -4.58 -2.14
N SER A 139 -2.56 -4.63 -3.46
CA SER A 139 -2.80 -5.85 -4.25
C SER A 139 -1.94 -7.02 -3.74
N GLN A 140 -0.70 -6.76 -3.34
CA GLN A 140 0.12 -7.78 -2.68
C GLN A 140 -0.39 -8.09 -1.27
N ALA A 141 -0.85 -7.06 -0.54
CA ALA A 141 -1.37 -7.21 0.80
C ALA A 141 -2.56 -8.17 0.87
N LEU A 142 -3.44 -8.20 -0.14
CA LEU A 142 -4.58 -9.14 -0.14
C LEU A 142 -4.13 -10.60 0.01
N VAL A 143 -3.16 -11.02 -0.81
CA VAL A 143 -2.69 -12.41 -0.82
C VAL A 143 -1.97 -12.75 0.48
N SER A 144 -1.11 -11.84 0.93
CA SER A 144 -0.30 -12.02 2.12
C SER A 144 -1.12 -11.98 3.41
N ASN A 145 -2.13 -11.10 3.51
CA ASN A 145 -3.05 -11.05 4.66
C ASN A 145 -3.86 -12.33 4.78
N MET A 146 -4.45 -12.81 3.68
CA MET A 146 -5.19 -14.08 3.68
C MET A 146 -4.29 -15.25 4.07
N ALA A 147 -3.11 -15.36 3.46
CA ALA A 147 -2.17 -16.43 3.77
C ALA A 147 -1.67 -16.37 5.23
N ALA A 148 -1.37 -15.17 5.75
CA ALA A 148 -0.98 -15.01 7.14
C ALA A 148 -2.12 -15.38 8.09
N ALA A 149 -3.36 -14.99 7.77
CA ALA A 149 -4.55 -15.34 8.55
C ALA A 149 -4.75 -16.86 8.64
N GLU A 150 -4.81 -17.52 7.48
CA GLU A 150 -5.10 -18.96 7.37
C GLU A 150 -3.99 -19.85 7.93
N LYS A 151 -2.74 -19.39 7.88
CA LYS A 151 -1.58 -20.20 8.27
C LYS A 151 -1.09 -19.93 9.67
N SER A 152 -1.38 -18.76 10.25
CA SER A 152 -0.85 -18.36 11.57
C SER A 152 -1.89 -18.46 12.69
N PHE A 153 -3.18 -18.45 12.37
CA PHE A 153 -4.26 -18.39 13.36
C PHE A 153 -5.28 -19.50 13.19
N GLU A 154 -6.06 -19.72 14.25
CA GLU A 154 -7.19 -20.63 14.19
C GLU A 154 -8.32 -19.99 13.36
N PRO A 155 -8.99 -20.77 12.48
CA PRO A 155 -10.08 -20.23 11.68
C PRO A 155 -11.13 -19.54 12.55
N TYR A 156 -11.51 -18.32 12.17
CA TYR A 156 -12.48 -17.47 12.88
C TYR A 156 -12.06 -16.96 14.27
N SER A 157 -10.77 -17.05 14.66
CA SER A 157 -10.28 -16.29 15.81
C SER A 157 -10.34 -14.77 15.53
N ASP A 158 -10.22 -13.95 16.58
CA ASP A 158 -10.24 -12.49 16.43
C ASP A 158 -9.14 -12.02 15.46
N GLU A 159 -7.93 -12.56 15.57
CA GLU A 159 -6.79 -12.24 14.69
C GLU A 159 -7.03 -12.65 13.24
N TYR A 160 -7.63 -13.83 13.05
CA TYR A 160 -8.04 -14.30 11.74
C TYR A 160 -9.05 -13.32 11.11
N MET A 161 -10.08 -12.94 11.87
CA MET A 161 -11.12 -12.03 11.40
C MET A 161 -10.61 -10.62 11.14
N ILE A 162 -9.64 -10.13 11.93
CA ILE A 162 -8.99 -8.83 11.70
C ILE A 162 -8.30 -8.81 10.34
N LEU A 163 -7.44 -9.78 10.03
CA LEU A 163 -6.73 -9.79 8.74
C LEU A 163 -7.67 -9.98 7.54
N HIS A 164 -8.76 -10.72 7.72
CA HIS A 164 -9.82 -10.84 6.69
C HIS A 164 -10.58 -9.54 6.48
N GLN A 165 -10.91 -8.82 7.55
CA GLN A 165 -11.55 -7.50 7.48
C GLN A 165 -10.64 -6.51 6.74
N GLU A 166 -9.35 -6.44 7.13
CA GLU A 166 -8.38 -5.56 6.46
C GLU A 166 -8.25 -5.93 4.98
N THR A 167 -8.22 -7.21 4.61
CA THR A 167 -8.25 -7.64 3.20
C THR A 167 -9.46 -7.09 2.44
N SER A 168 -10.62 -6.99 3.07
CA SER A 168 -11.81 -6.40 2.45
C SER A 168 -11.69 -4.88 2.27
N GLU A 169 -11.10 -4.18 3.24
CA GLU A 169 -10.85 -2.74 3.20
C GLU A 169 -9.88 -2.40 2.06
N GLU A 170 -8.75 -3.13 2.00
CA GLU A 170 -7.73 -3.02 0.95
C GLU A 170 -8.32 -3.24 -0.46
N MET A 171 -9.31 -4.12 -0.61
CA MET A 171 -10.00 -4.32 -1.89
C MET A 171 -10.87 -3.11 -2.30
N ASP A 172 -11.50 -2.46 -1.33
CA ASP A 172 -12.27 -1.22 -1.54
C ASP A 172 -11.35 -0.04 -1.92
N HIS A 173 -10.18 0.04 -1.27
CA HIS A 173 -9.11 0.99 -1.58
C HIS A 173 -8.63 0.83 -3.04
N ILE A 174 -8.25 -0.38 -3.45
CA ILE A 174 -7.79 -0.69 -4.82
C ILE A 174 -8.81 -0.24 -5.87
N TRP A 175 -10.10 -0.52 -5.66
CA TRP A 175 -11.16 -0.10 -6.58
C TRP A 175 -11.33 1.42 -6.64
N THR A 176 -11.25 2.08 -5.49
CA THR A 176 -11.30 3.54 -5.38
C THR A 176 -10.16 4.18 -6.17
N PHE A 177 -8.94 3.74 -5.92
CA PHE A 177 -7.71 4.29 -6.50
C PHE A 177 -7.60 4.04 -7.99
N ARG A 178 -8.05 2.88 -8.48
CA ARG A 178 -8.21 2.63 -9.92
C ARG A 178 -9.20 3.58 -10.56
N SER A 179 -10.32 3.86 -9.90
CA SER A 179 -11.32 4.80 -10.42
C SER A 179 -10.76 6.21 -10.54
N VAL A 180 -9.98 6.65 -9.55
CA VAL A 180 -9.26 7.94 -9.56
C VAL A 180 -8.25 7.98 -10.71
N TYR A 181 -7.38 6.98 -10.82
CA TYR A 181 -6.35 6.98 -11.87
C TYR A 181 -6.97 6.94 -13.27
N ASN A 182 -7.98 6.09 -13.50
CA ASN A 182 -8.66 5.99 -14.79
C ASN A 182 -9.32 7.32 -15.18
N MET A 183 -9.83 8.07 -14.21
CA MET A 183 -10.36 9.41 -14.44
C MET A 183 -9.26 10.35 -14.93
N VAL A 184 -8.13 10.43 -14.23
CA VAL A 184 -7.04 11.33 -14.62
C VAL A 184 -6.45 10.90 -15.98
N ALA A 185 -6.24 9.61 -16.21
CA ALA A 185 -5.71 9.10 -17.48
C ALA A 185 -6.62 9.45 -18.67
N ARG A 186 -7.94 9.37 -18.48
CA ARG A 186 -8.93 9.81 -19.48
C ARG A 186 -8.84 11.31 -19.75
N GLU A 187 -8.76 12.13 -18.71
CA GLU A 187 -8.72 13.60 -18.81
C GLU A 187 -7.42 14.07 -19.48
N THR A 188 -6.29 13.47 -19.14
CA THR A 188 -4.98 13.82 -19.70
C THR A 188 -4.64 13.11 -20.99
N ARG A 189 -5.47 12.15 -21.42
CA ARG A 189 -5.19 11.24 -22.56
C ARG A 189 -3.86 10.48 -22.39
N SER A 190 -3.46 10.23 -21.15
CA SER A 190 -2.28 9.40 -20.89
C SER A 190 -2.56 7.96 -21.30
N GLU A 191 -1.66 7.41 -22.11
CA GLU A 191 -1.65 5.99 -22.47
C GLU A 191 -0.94 5.13 -21.40
N GLU A 192 -0.44 5.76 -20.34
CA GLU A 192 0.25 5.05 -19.26
C GLU A 192 -0.70 4.05 -18.59
N PRO A 193 -0.41 2.74 -18.65
CA PRO A 193 -1.29 1.75 -18.05
C PRO A 193 -1.36 1.96 -16.53
N PHE A 194 -2.54 1.75 -15.95
CA PHE A 194 -2.61 1.33 -14.56
C PHE A 194 -1.90 -0.02 -14.55
N GLU A 195 -0.69 -0.08 -13.99
CA GLU A 195 0.06 -1.33 -13.90
C GLU A 195 -0.93 -2.40 -13.42
N ALA A 196 -1.09 -3.46 -14.22
CA ALA A 196 -2.07 -4.48 -13.96
C ALA A 196 -1.94 -4.90 -12.49
N PRO A 197 -3.05 -5.24 -11.79
CA PRO A 197 -2.90 -5.82 -10.46
C PRO A 197 -1.83 -6.91 -10.58
N GLY A 198 -0.76 -6.80 -9.81
CA GLY A 198 0.17 -7.89 -9.59
C GLY A 198 -0.50 -9.01 -8.80
N PHE A 199 -1.76 -9.34 -9.09
CA PHE A 199 -2.33 -10.62 -8.76
C PHE A 199 -1.69 -11.61 -9.74
N PHE A 200 -0.72 -12.34 -9.20
CA PHE A 200 0.05 -13.40 -9.84
C PHE A 200 1.16 -12.91 -10.79
N LEU A 201 2.40 -13.30 -10.48
CA LEU A 201 3.32 -13.76 -11.52
C LEU A 201 2.59 -14.88 -12.28
N GLY A 202 1.92 -14.50 -13.37
CA GLY A 202 1.08 -15.41 -14.13
C GLY A 202 0.12 -14.74 -15.12
N MET A 203 0.52 -13.65 -15.78
CA MET A 203 -0.10 -13.27 -17.06
C MET A 203 0.77 -13.81 -18.20
N VAL A 204 0.41 -14.98 -18.70
CA VAL A 204 0.71 -15.33 -20.10
C VAL A 204 -0.47 -14.77 -20.90
N GLY A 205 -0.18 -14.01 -21.97
CA GLY A 205 -1.17 -13.31 -22.80
C GLY A 205 -2.17 -14.23 -23.51
N SER A 206 -2.81 -13.76 -24.58
CA SER A 206 -3.74 -14.57 -25.37
C SER A 206 -3.05 -15.82 -25.94
N ILE A 207 -3.50 -17.00 -25.52
CA ILE A 207 -2.99 -18.32 -25.92
C ILE A 207 -3.93 -18.89 -27.01
N PRO A 208 -3.42 -19.38 -28.15
CA PRO A 208 -4.19 -20.13 -29.14
C PRO A 208 -4.91 -21.34 -28.51
N GLN A 209 -6.10 -21.70 -29.01
CA GLN A 209 -6.94 -22.78 -28.44
C GLN A 209 -6.20 -24.14 -28.34
N ASP A 210 -5.31 -24.42 -29.30
CA ASP A 210 -4.53 -25.67 -29.33
C ASP A 210 -3.42 -25.66 -28.27
N ASP A 211 -2.85 -24.50 -27.97
CA ASP A 211 -1.89 -24.32 -26.89
C ASP A 211 -2.59 -24.46 -25.52
N TYR A 212 -3.83 -23.96 -25.38
CA TYR A 212 -4.64 -24.12 -24.14
C TYR A 212 -4.83 -25.58 -23.72
N ASN A 213 -5.03 -26.48 -24.69
CA ASN A 213 -5.22 -27.91 -24.45
C ASN A 213 -3.91 -28.66 -24.10
N SER A 214 -2.76 -28.00 -24.28
CA SER A 214 -1.43 -28.52 -23.93
C SER A 214 -0.81 -27.83 -22.71
N VAL A 215 -1.52 -26.89 -22.10
CA VAL A 215 -1.11 -26.24 -20.85
C VAL A 215 -1.07 -27.28 -19.74
N ASP A 216 0.16 -27.62 -19.33
CA ASP A 216 0.42 -28.19 -18.02
C ASP A 216 0.01 -27.13 -16.99
N THR A 217 -1.16 -27.33 -16.36
CA THR A 217 -1.73 -26.44 -15.33
C THR A 217 -0.94 -26.47 -14.02
N GLN A 218 0.18 -27.20 -13.97
CA GLN A 218 1.10 -27.15 -12.85
C GLN A 218 1.76 -25.78 -12.81
N PHE A 219 1.50 -25.05 -11.73
CA PHE A 219 2.26 -23.88 -11.34
C PHE A 219 3.74 -24.27 -11.26
N ARG A 220 4.53 -23.93 -12.28
CA ARG A 220 5.98 -24.14 -12.25
C ARG A 220 6.62 -22.92 -11.64
N LEU A 221 7.06 -23.10 -10.40
CA LEU A 221 7.95 -22.16 -9.74
C LEU A 221 9.20 -21.95 -10.61
N SER A 222 9.66 -20.70 -10.69
CA SER A 222 10.98 -20.43 -11.28
C SER A 222 12.06 -21.24 -10.54
N GLU A 223 13.19 -21.52 -11.20
CA GLU A 223 14.32 -22.18 -10.55
C GLU A 223 14.75 -21.45 -9.27
N GLU A 224 14.69 -20.12 -9.27
CA GLU A 224 14.97 -19.28 -8.10
C GLU A 224 13.99 -19.56 -6.97
N CYS A 225 12.68 -19.57 -7.23
CA CYS A 225 11.67 -19.81 -6.22
C CYS A 225 11.69 -21.26 -5.70
N SER A 226 11.94 -22.23 -6.58
CA SER A 226 12.11 -23.64 -6.21
C SER A 226 13.30 -23.82 -5.26
N HIS A 227 14.45 -23.22 -5.60
CA HIS A 227 15.65 -23.23 -4.74
C HIS A 227 15.36 -22.60 -3.37
N ILE A 228 14.65 -21.47 -3.33
CA ILE A 228 14.28 -20.83 -2.07
C ILE A 228 13.41 -21.78 -1.22
N LEU A 229 12.38 -22.42 -1.79
CA LEU A 229 11.54 -23.38 -1.04
C LEU A 229 12.36 -24.56 -0.52
N GLU A 230 13.27 -25.11 -1.32
CA GLU A 230 14.16 -26.19 -0.87
C GLU A 230 15.01 -25.77 0.32
N LEU A 231 15.50 -24.52 0.34
CA LEU A 231 16.24 -23.98 1.48
C LEU A 231 15.33 -23.83 2.72
N LEU A 232 14.07 -23.43 2.59
CA LEU A 232 13.17 -23.29 3.74
C LEU A 232 12.95 -24.61 4.49
N HIS A 233 13.05 -25.76 3.81
CA HIS A 233 12.94 -27.08 4.42
C HIS A 233 14.25 -27.60 5.06
N LYS A 234 15.39 -26.93 4.82
CA LYS A 234 16.69 -27.35 5.36
C LYS A 234 16.99 -26.66 6.70
N PRO A 235 17.57 -27.35 7.70
CA PRO A 235 17.93 -26.75 8.98
C PRO A 235 18.81 -25.50 8.85
N GLU A 236 19.83 -25.57 8.00
CA GLU A 236 20.78 -24.49 7.70
C GLU A 236 20.32 -23.55 6.58
N GLY A 237 19.17 -23.81 5.97
CA GLY A 237 18.79 -23.15 4.72
C GLY A 237 18.46 -21.67 4.87
N LEU A 238 17.98 -21.22 6.04
CA LEU A 238 17.79 -19.78 6.32
C LEU A 238 19.12 -19.01 6.33
N GLN A 239 20.17 -19.63 6.89
CA GLN A 239 21.51 -19.01 6.90
C GLN A 239 22.09 -18.95 5.48
N ILE A 240 21.96 -20.04 4.71
CA ILE A 240 22.39 -20.07 3.30
C ILE A 240 21.65 -19.00 2.50
N LEU A 241 20.32 -18.91 2.67
CA LEU A 241 19.50 -17.93 1.96
C LEU A 241 19.92 -16.49 2.29
N LEU A 242 20.22 -16.22 3.56
CA LEU A 242 20.68 -14.92 4.02
C LEU A 242 22.04 -14.56 3.41
N ASP A 243 22.97 -15.50 3.36
CA ASP A 243 24.29 -15.30 2.74
C ASP A 243 24.16 -15.07 1.24
N GLU A 244 23.24 -15.76 0.56
CA GLU A 244 22.91 -15.51 -0.84
C GLU A 244 22.33 -14.10 -1.05
N MET A 245 21.42 -13.64 -0.19
CA MET A 245 20.89 -12.27 -0.25
C MET A 245 22.00 -11.22 -0.12
N LYS A 246 22.95 -11.43 0.79
CA LYS A 246 24.10 -10.54 0.97
C LYS A 246 25.03 -10.56 -0.24
N LYS A 247 25.28 -11.72 -0.83
CA LYS A 247 26.19 -11.90 -1.98
C LYS A 247 25.61 -11.43 -3.31
N LYS A 248 24.33 -11.75 -3.59
CA LYS A 248 23.66 -11.47 -4.87
C LYS A 248 23.06 -10.06 -4.93
N GLY A 249 22.97 -9.37 -3.79
CA GLY A 249 22.60 -7.96 -3.71
C GLY A 249 21.09 -7.68 -3.71
N ARG A 250 20.75 -6.40 -3.84
CA ARG A 250 19.41 -5.84 -3.56
C ARG A 250 18.29 -6.44 -4.43
N GLY A 251 18.54 -6.65 -5.72
CA GLY A 251 17.53 -7.18 -6.63
C GLY A 251 17.10 -8.61 -6.29
N PHE A 252 18.05 -9.48 -5.95
CA PHE A 252 17.75 -10.84 -5.48
C PHE A 252 17.02 -10.78 -4.14
N ARG A 253 17.53 -10.02 -3.17
CA ARG A 253 16.88 -9.83 -1.85
C ARG A 253 15.43 -9.39 -1.97
N TYR A 254 15.13 -8.41 -2.84
CA TYR A 254 13.76 -7.94 -3.09
C TYR A 254 12.86 -9.08 -3.58
N ARG A 255 13.26 -9.81 -4.63
CA ARG A 255 12.46 -10.93 -5.16
C ARG A 255 12.27 -12.04 -4.13
N THR A 256 13.32 -12.38 -3.39
CA THR A 256 13.23 -13.37 -2.33
C THR A 256 12.29 -12.92 -1.21
N GLN A 257 12.39 -11.68 -0.73
CA GLN A 257 11.47 -11.17 0.30
C GLN A 257 10.01 -11.20 -0.18
N HIS A 258 9.74 -10.77 -1.42
CA HIS A 258 8.40 -10.84 -2.03
C HIS A 258 7.89 -12.27 -2.12
N PHE A 259 8.74 -13.22 -2.51
CA PHE A 259 8.38 -14.63 -2.54
C PHE A 259 8.06 -15.17 -1.14
N LEU A 260 8.87 -14.84 -0.14
CA LEU A 260 8.70 -15.28 1.24
C LEU A 260 7.39 -14.79 1.86
N ILE A 261 7.06 -13.51 1.70
CA ILE A 261 5.86 -12.90 2.29
C ILE A 261 4.60 -13.11 1.45
N GLY A 262 4.71 -13.71 0.27
CA GLY A 262 3.59 -14.03 -0.62
C GLY A 262 3.46 -15.53 -0.85
N ASP A 263 4.02 -16.01 -1.95
CA ASP A 263 3.79 -17.36 -2.47
C ASP A 263 4.31 -18.47 -1.54
N ALA A 264 5.45 -18.26 -0.88
CA ALA A 264 5.99 -19.27 0.03
C ALA A 264 5.01 -19.60 1.16
N MET A 265 4.36 -18.58 1.76
CA MET A 265 3.36 -18.82 2.83
C MET A 265 2.17 -19.65 2.35
N ARG A 266 1.75 -19.47 1.09
CA ARG A 266 0.65 -20.24 0.50
C ARG A 266 1.03 -21.70 0.28
N LEU A 267 2.25 -21.92 -0.21
CA LEU A 267 2.78 -23.23 -0.60
C LEU A 267 3.20 -24.09 0.59
N LEU A 268 3.63 -23.47 1.69
CA LEU A 268 4.08 -24.18 2.88
C LEU A 268 2.91 -24.63 3.78
N PRO A 269 3.07 -25.75 4.51
CA PRO A 269 2.18 -26.12 5.62
C PRO A 269 2.13 -25.03 6.71
N ALA A 270 1.03 -24.96 7.45
CA ALA A 270 0.86 -23.98 8.53
C ALA A 270 1.97 -24.05 9.60
N GLU A 271 2.38 -25.27 9.98
CA GLU A 271 3.47 -25.50 10.94
C GLU A 271 4.81 -24.91 10.47
N ASP A 272 5.11 -25.04 9.18
CA ASP A 272 6.31 -24.46 8.58
C ASP A 272 6.22 -22.93 8.56
N VAL A 273 5.07 -22.37 8.16
CA VAL A 273 4.84 -20.90 8.16
C VAL A 273 5.01 -20.30 9.55
N GLN A 274 4.46 -20.95 10.58
CA GLN A 274 4.55 -20.53 11.98
C GLN A 274 5.97 -20.66 12.51
N SER A 275 6.61 -21.82 12.33
CA SER A 275 7.97 -22.07 12.83
C SER A 275 9.02 -21.18 12.15
N LEU A 276 8.85 -20.88 10.86
CA LEU A 276 9.68 -19.95 10.10
C LEU A 276 9.31 -18.48 10.34
N GLY A 277 8.21 -18.19 11.04
CA GLY A 277 7.77 -16.84 11.36
C GLY A 277 7.37 -15.99 10.15
N LEU A 278 6.95 -16.61 9.03
CA LEU A 278 6.69 -15.87 7.78
C LEU A 278 5.51 -14.89 7.91
N GLY A 279 4.49 -15.22 8.71
CA GLY A 279 3.41 -14.28 9.03
C GLY A 279 3.91 -13.05 9.80
N GLY A 280 4.86 -13.24 10.72
CA GLY A 280 5.54 -12.15 11.41
C GLY A 280 6.39 -11.30 10.47
N LEU A 281 7.14 -11.95 9.56
CA LEU A 281 7.92 -11.27 8.53
C LEU A 281 7.02 -10.40 7.62
N TRP A 282 5.88 -10.92 7.17
CA TRP A 282 4.90 -10.17 6.39
C TRP A 282 4.42 -8.93 7.13
N LEU A 283 3.88 -9.09 8.35
CA LEU A 283 3.27 -7.99 9.09
C LEU A 283 4.30 -6.92 9.51
N LEU A 284 5.52 -7.32 9.89
CA LEU A 284 6.59 -6.36 10.18
C LEU A 284 7.08 -5.63 8.92
N THR A 285 7.12 -6.31 7.76
CA THR A 285 7.44 -5.67 6.47
C THR A 285 6.34 -4.69 6.08
N ARG A 286 5.07 -5.09 6.19
CA ARG A 286 3.90 -4.23 5.96
C ARG A 286 3.91 -3.01 6.86
N PHE A 287 4.21 -3.18 8.15
CA PHE A 287 4.38 -2.05 9.06
C PHE A 287 5.46 -1.07 8.56
N ALA A 288 6.64 -1.57 8.18
CA ALA A 288 7.74 -0.72 7.71
C ALA A 288 7.38 0.04 6.43
N ALA A 289 6.61 -0.58 5.52
CA ALA A 289 6.08 0.06 4.32
C ALA A 289 5.00 1.10 4.64
N ASN A 290 4.04 0.77 5.53
CA ASN A 290 2.94 1.68 5.90
C ASN A 290 3.44 2.91 6.66
N VAL A 291 4.53 2.82 7.42
CA VAL A 291 5.19 4.00 8.04
C VAL A 291 5.48 5.09 7.00
N GLU A 292 5.97 4.69 5.83
CA GLU A 292 6.35 5.63 4.77
C GLU A 292 5.12 6.19 4.05
N LEU A 293 4.19 5.30 3.67
CA LEU A 293 2.99 5.63 2.92
C LEU A 293 2.08 6.57 3.71
N LYS A 294 1.78 6.22 4.96
CA LYS A 294 0.90 7.01 5.84
C LYS A 294 1.37 8.43 6.05
N GLN A 295 2.67 8.60 6.23
CA GLN A 295 3.20 9.93 6.50
C GLN A 295 3.18 10.79 5.24
N GLY A 296 3.47 10.20 4.07
CA GLY A 296 3.26 10.88 2.79
C GLY A 296 1.80 11.26 2.59
N GLU A 297 0.90 10.33 2.90
CA GLU A 297 -0.53 10.51 2.74
C GLU A 297 -1.12 11.58 3.67
N SER A 298 -0.72 11.58 4.94
CA SER A 298 -1.20 12.54 5.96
C SER A 298 -0.92 14.01 5.62
N TYR A 299 0.00 14.24 4.68
CA TYR A 299 0.39 15.56 4.24
C TYR A 299 -0.20 15.98 2.89
N LEU A 300 -0.97 15.11 2.23
CA LEU A 300 -1.64 15.45 0.97
C LEU A 300 -2.62 16.62 1.14
N PHE A 301 -3.22 16.80 2.32
CA PHE A 301 -4.25 17.81 2.58
C PHE A 301 -3.99 18.63 3.87
N VAL A 302 -2.75 19.08 4.07
CA VAL A 302 -2.42 19.97 5.20
C VAL A 302 -2.92 21.40 4.99
N ASP A 303 -3.26 22.06 6.09
CA ASP A 303 -3.80 23.43 6.13
C ASP A 303 -5.02 23.60 5.20
N PRO A 304 -6.10 22.81 5.37
CA PRO A 304 -7.28 22.85 4.49
C PRO A 304 -7.97 24.21 4.47
N GLU A 305 -7.74 25.07 5.45
CA GLU A 305 -8.18 26.46 5.46
C GLU A 305 -7.42 27.39 4.50
N LYS A 306 -6.22 27.00 4.05
CA LYS A 306 -5.35 27.80 3.17
C LYS A 306 -5.47 27.41 1.70
N PHE A 307 -6.04 26.25 1.40
CA PHE A 307 -6.06 25.67 0.06
C PHE A 307 -7.48 25.30 -0.37
N ASN A 308 -7.79 25.52 -1.65
CA ASN A 308 -9.04 25.08 -2.27
C ASN A 308 -8.92 23.61 -2.70
N TYR A 309 -9.03 22.68 -1.76
CA TYR A 309 -8.96 21.25 -2.05
C TYR A 309 -10.24 20.71 -2.70
N GLU A 310 -10.09 19.74 -3.60
CA GLU A 310 -11.23 19.02 -4.15
C GLU A 310 -11.87 18.14 -3.04
N PRO A 311 -13.18 18.34 -2.72
CA PRO A 311 -13.79 17.70 -1.56
C PRO A 311 -13.84 16.16 -1.59
N LEU A 312 -14.05 15.54 -2.75
CA LEU A 312 -14.09 14.07 -2.86
C LEU A 312 -12.70 13.48 -2.69
N ALA A 313 -11.66 14.10 -3.26
CA ALA A 313 -10.27 13.71 -3.08
C ALA A 313 -9.84 13.81 -1.61
N TYR A 314 -10.25 14.88 -0.92
CA TYR A 314 -10.07 15.04 0.52
C TYR A 314 -10.74 13.90 1.30
N ASN A 315 -12.02 13.61 1.02
CA ASN A 315 -12.76 12.57 1.75
C ASN A 315 -12.20 11.17 1.50
N ILE A 316 -11.79 10.85 0.26
CA ILE A 316 -11.12 9.58 -0.05
C ILE A 316 -9.85 9.42 0.80
N ASN A 317 -9.04 10.48 0.86
CA ASN A 317 -7.82 10.47 1.66
C ASN A 317 -8.09 10.32 3.16
N GLN A 318 -9.06 11.04 3.71
CA GLN A 318 -9.38 10.94 5.13
C GLN A 318 -9.94 9.56 5.51
N GLY A 319 -10.76 8.97 4.64
CA GLY A 319 -11.27 7.62 4.82
C GLY A 319 -10.15 6.58 4.79
N HIS A 320 -9.28 6.63 3.79
CA HIS A 320 -8.13 5.74 3.68
C HIS A 320 -7.18 5.85 4.88
N LEU A 321 -6.82 7.08 5.30
CA LEU A 321 -6.00 7.33 6.49
C LEU A 321 -6.59 6.71 7.76
N HIS A 322 -7.92 6.69 7.89
CA HIS A 322 -8.61 6.11 9.02
C HIS A 322 -8.47 4.57 9.08
N ASP A 323 -8.56 3.92 7.93
CA ASP A 323 -8.41 2.46 7.81
C ASP A 323 -6.96 2.06 8.05
N GLU A 324 -6.03 2.74 7.37
CA GLU A 324 -4.61 2.50 7.53
C GLU A 324 -4.15 2.73 8.98
N ALA A 325 -4.70 3.70 9.72
CA ALA A 325 -4.46 3.90 11.16
C ALA A 325 -4.57 2.60 11.96
N ARG A 326 -5.58 1.77 11.64
CA ARG A 326 -5.80 0.47 12.28
C ARG A 326 -4.80 -0.57 11.79
N HIS A 327 -4.64 -0.70 10.48
CA HIS A 327 -3.74 -1.69 9.83
C HIS A 327 -2.30 -1.60 10.32
N TYR A 328 -1.85 -0.38 10.57
CA TYR A 328 -0.54 -0.12 11.13
C TYR A 328 -0.37 -0.66 12.55
N THR A 329 -1.39 -0.53 13.40
CA THR A 329 -1.32 -1.00 14.78
C THR A 329 -1.33 -2.52 14.81
N THR A 330 -2.24 -3.14 14.04
CA THR A 330 -2.34 -4.60 13.90
C THR A 330 -1.04 -5.18 13.33
N SER A 331 -0.48 -4.58 12.27
CA SER A 331 0.76 -5.05 11.64
C SER A 331 1.95 -5.05 12.61
N PHE A 332 2.08 -4.06 13.49
CA PHE A 332 3.16 -4.06 14.48
C PHE A 332 2.94 -5.12 15.55
N ASP A 333 1.79 -5.08 16.21
CA ASP A 333 1.58 -5.83 17.45
C ASP A 333 1.42 -7.33 17.17
N ILE A 334 0.65 -7.69 16.14
CA ILE A 334 0.51 -9.08 15.69
C ILE A 334 1.83 -9.56 15.07
N GLY A 335 2.48 -8.73 14.25
CA GLY A 335 3.75 -9.05 13.61
C GLY A 335 4.86 -9.36 14.62
N LEU A 336 4.95 -8.56 15.69
CA LEU A 336 5.91 -8.78 16.78
C LEU A 336 5.62 -10.08 17.54
N THR A 337 4.34 -10.37 17.80
CA THR A 337 3.94 -11.59 18.52
C THR A 337 4.27 -12.84 17.69
N LEU A 338 3.97 -12.84 16.40
CA LEU A 338 4.33 -13.94 15.49
C LEU A 338 5.86 -14.09 15.33
N TYR A 339 6.59 -12.98 15.28
CA TYR A 339 8.06 -12.99 15.28
C TYR A 339 8.61 -13.69 16.54
N GLN A 340 8.08 -13.35 17.72
CA GLN A 340 8.54 -13.93 18.99
C GLN A 340 8.20 -15.42 19.13
N ALA A 341 7.14 -15.88 18.46
CA ALA A 341 6.75 -17.29 18.43
C ALA A 341 7.58 -18.14 17.46
N ALA A 342 8.30 -17.52 16.50
CA ALA A 342 9.12 -18.23 15.53
C ALA A 342 10.34 -18.91 16.18
N ARG A 343 10.92 -19.91 15.52
CA ARG A 343 12.15 -20.57 16.03
C ARG A 343 13.33 -19.59 16.08
N PRO A 344 14.31 -19.77 16.99
CA PRO A 344 15.43 -18.83 17.17
C PRO A 344 16.19 -18.48 15.88
N GLU A 345 16.40 -19.47 15.00
CA GLU A 345 17.09 -19.27 13.71
C GLU A 345 16.25 -18.39 12.76
N ALA A 346 14.93 -18.56 12.78
CA ALA A 346 14.01 -17.71 12.02
C ALA A 346 13.95 -16.29 12.60
N GLN A 347 13.99 -16.13 13.93
CA GLN A 347 14.08 -14.81 14.55
C GLN A 347 15.36 -14.06 14.15
N ALA A 348 16.49 -14.76 14.08
CA ALA A 348 17.76 -14.18 13.61
C ALA A 348 17.67 -13.80 12.12
N PHE A 349 17.10 -14.67 11.28
CA PHE A 349 16.87 -14.40 9.86
C PHE A 349 15.96 -13.17 9.64
N ILE A 350 14.80 -13.13 10.29
CA ILE A 350 13.83 -12.03 10.17
C ILE A 350 14.44 -10.72 10.65
N ARG A 351 15.18 -10.73 11.79
CA ARG A 351 15.86 -9.53 12.30
C ARG A 351 16.83 -8.95 11.27
N GLU A 352 17.64 -9.80 10.66
CA GLU A 352 18.61 -9.37 9.66
C GLU A 352 17.96 -8.90 8.36
N LEU A 353 16.90 -9.60 7.91
CA LEU A 353 16.13 -9.18 6.73
C LEU A 353 15.46 -7.82 6.97
N MET A 354 14.81 -7.65 8.13
CA MET A 354 14.20 -6.38 8.52
C MET A 354 15.24 -5.25 8.65
N ARG A 355 16.44 -5.53 9.19
CA ARG A 355 17.56 -4.56 9.18
C ARG A 355 17.87 -4.11 7.75
N MET A 356 18.10 -5.05 6.83
CA MET A 356 18.43 -4.73 5.44
C MET A 356 17.30 -3.95 4.74
N THR A 357 16.03 -4.32 4.98
CA THR A 357 14.86 -3.62 4.44
C THR A 357 14.77 -2.19 4.97
N MET A 358 14.90 -1.98 6.28
CA MET A 358 14.89 -0.64 6.88
C MET A 358 16.06 0.22 6.42
N GLU A 359 17.25 -0.37 6.22
CA GLU A 359 18.40 0.35 5.66
C GLU A 359 18.16 0.81 4.22
N ASP A 360 17.56 -0.05 3.38
CA ASP A 360 17.18 0.30 2.01
C ASP A 360 16.16 1.44 1.99
N TYR A 361 15.19 1.41 2.90
CA TYR A 361 14.21 2.49 3.07
C TYR A 361 14.88 3.79 3.51
N ILE A 362 15.78 3.76 4.50
CA ILE A 362 16.55 4.94 4.91
C ILE A 362 17.34 5.50 3.71
N LYS A 363 18.00 4.64 2.92
CA LYS A 363 18.73 5.03 1.70
C LYS A 363 17.85 5.68 0.65
N GLY A 364 16.60 5.25 0.52
CA GLY A 364 15.66 5.83 -0.44
C GLY A 364 15.01 7.13 0.04
N GLN A 365 14.64 7.19 1.33
CA GLN A 365 13.79 8.26 1.84
C GLN A 365 14.54 9.45 2.41
N PHE A 366 15.73 9.23 2.96
CA PHE A 366 16.47 10.29 3.66
C PHE A 366 17.29 11.15 2.71
N LEU A 367 17.18 11.00 1.39
CA LEU A 367 17.86 11.84 0.41
C LEU A 367 17.18 13.22 0.30
N VAL A 368 17.96 14.29 0.13
CA VAL A 368 17.42 15.58 -0.31
C VAL A 368 17.33 15.62 -1.84
N PHE A 369 16.53 16.54 -2.39
CA PHE A 369 16.28 16.62 -3.83
C PHE A 369 17.56 16.68 -4.70
N PRO A 370 18.62 17.45 -4.36
CA PRO A 370 19.87 17.42 -5.10
C PRO A 370 20.57 16.05 -5.10
N GLU A 371 20.51 15.32 -3.98
CA GLU A 371 21.07 13.96 -3.88
C GLU A 371 20.25 12.96 -4.70
N MET A 372 18.91 13.15 -4.79
CA MET A 372 18.06 12.34 -5.68
C MET A 372 18.40 12.58 -7.15
N LEU A 373 18.65 13.83 -7.55
CA LEU A 373 19.11 14.19 -8.91
C LEU A 373 20.47 13.56 -9.23
N GLU A 374 21.42 13.59 -8.28
CA GLU A 374 22.73 12.96 -8.44
C GLU A 374 22.62 11.44 -8.54
N ALA A 375 21.74 10.81 -7.76
CA ALA A 375 21.47 9.39 -7.89
C ALA A 375 20.91 9.05 -9.28
N TYR A 376 19.94 9.84 -9.76
CA TYR A 376 19.34 9.66 -11.08
C TYR A 376 20.37 9.76 -12.21
N SER A 377 21.28 10.75 -12.17
CA SER A 377 22.33 10.90 -13.19
C SER A 377 23.33 9.75 -13.22
N LYS A 378 23.45 8.99 -12.11
CA LYS A 378 24.23 7.75 -11.99
C LYS A 378 23.42 6.50 -12.36
N GLY A 379 22.21 6.66 -12.92
CA GLY A 379 21.33 5.55 -13.29
C GLY A 379 20.59 4.91 -12.11
N CYS A 380 20.55 5.56 -10.95
CA CYS A 380 19.80 5.09 -9.79
C CYS A 380 18.45 5.83 -9.68
N LEU A 381 17.36 5.10 -9.91
CA LEU A 381 16.01 5.66 -9.82
C LEU A 381 15.48 5.57 -8.38
N THR A 382 15.15 6.71 -7.77
CA THR A 382 14.46 6.75 -6.48
C THR A 382 12.94 6.81 -6.72
N ILE A 383 12.15 6.27 -5.78
CA ILE A 383 10.68 6.30 -5.88
C ILE A 383 10.15 7.74 -6.05
N PRO A 384 10.58 8.75 -5.26
CA PRO A 384 10.12 10.12 -5.45
C PRO A 384 10.42 10.67 -6.85
N PHE A 385 11.56 10.27 -7.46
CA PHE A 385 11.96 10.77 -8.77
C PHE A 385 11.26 10.06 -9.93
N TYR A 386 11.02 8.76 -9.81
CA TYR A 386 10.14 8.01 -10.73
C TYR A 386 8.74 8.62 -10.75
N PHE A 387 8.21 8.85 -9.55
CA PHE A 387 6.90 9.43 -9.33
C PHE A 387 6.76 10.86 -9.88
N CYS A 388 7.80 11.66 -9.67
CA CYS A 388 7.98 12.99 -10.23
C CYS A 388 7.85 12.95 -11.77
N LYS A 389 8.58 12.04 -12.41
CA LYS A 389 8.59 11.88 -13.87
C LYS A 389 7.21 11.50 -14.42
N GLN A 390 6.61 10.44 -13.89
CA GLN A 390 5.27 9.97 -14.31
C GLN A 390 4.20 11.06 -14.14
N THR A 391 4.23 11.77 -13.03
CA THR A 391 3.28 12.85 -12.75
C THR A 391 3.38 13.99 -13.76
N LEU A 392 4.59 14.39 -14.13
CA LEU A 392 4.80 15.43 -15.13
C LEU A 392 4.46 14.94 -16.54
N GLU A 393 4.85 13.73 -16.92
CA GLU A 393 4.48 13.10 -18.20
C GLU A 393 2.95 13.08 -18.37
N MET A 394 2.25 12.63 -17.33
CA MET A 394 0.80 12.56 -17.34
C MET A 394 0.17 13.95 -17.42
N ALA A 395 0.67 14.93 -16.65
CA ALA A 395 0.14 16.29 -16.65
C ALA A 395 0.38 17.02 -17.99
N MET A 396 1.58 16.89 -18.55
CA MET A 396 1.98 17.54 -19.81
C MET A 396 1.27 16.96 -21.03
N SER A 397 0.65 15.79 -20.91
CA SER A 397 -0.23 15.22 -21.94
C SER A 397 -1.58 15.95 -22.04
N HIS A 398 -1.97 16.73 -21.03
CA HIS A 398 -3.22 17.48 -21.02
C HIS A 398 -3.15 18.74 -21.89
N GLN A 399 -4.25 19.09 -22.58
CA GLN A 399 -4.31 20.22 -23.52
C GLN A 399 -3.96 21.60 -22.91
N GLU A 400 -4.20 21.77 -21.60
CA GLU A 400 -3.85 22.97 -20.84
C GLU A 400 -2.33 23.19 -20.75
N PHE A 401 -1.50 22.20 -21.06
CA PHE A 401 -0.05 22.31 -21.10
C PHE A 401 0.50 22.47 -22.53
N SER A 402 -0.36 22.67 -23.53
CA SER A 402 0.05 22.76 -24.95
C SER A 402 1.01 23.92 -25.24
N ASP A 403 0.97 25.01 -24.46
CA ASP A 403 1.90 26.14 -24.53
C ASP A 403 3.20 25.94 -23.72
N LYS A 404 3.26 24.86 -22.93
CA LYS A 404 4.36 24.50 -22.03
C LYS A 404 5.19 23.32 -22.53
N LEU A 405 5.03 22.92 -23.80
CA LEU A 405 5.71 21.75 -24.39
C LEU A 405 7.23 21.88 -24.29
N ASN A 406 7.79 21.26 -23.26
CA ASN A 406 9.20 20.97 -23.12
C ASN A 406 9.38 19.45 -23.14
N ASN A 407 10.52 18.98 -23.68
CA ASN A 407 10.94 17.61 -23.44
C ASN A 407 11.15 17.44 -21.92
N ILE A 408 10.52 16.42 -21.31
CA ILE A 408 10.63 16.19 -19.88
C ILE A 408 12.09 15.95 -19.46
N ASP A 409 12.89 15.31 -20.31
CA ASP A 409 14.30 15.06 -20.01
C ASP A 409 15.12 16.37 -20.02
N ASP A 410 14.74 17.36 -20.83
CA ASP A 410 15.36 18.70 -20.82
C ASP A 410 14.98 19.47 -19.54
N LEU A 411 13.72 19.36 -19.10
CA LEU A 411 13.27 19.95 -17.84
C LEU A 411 14.05 19.37 -16.65
N PHE A 412 14.23 18.05 -16.60
CA PHE A 412 15.00 17.38 -15.55
C PHE A 412 16.49 17.74 -15.62
N SER A 413 17.05 17.83 -16.83
CA SER A 413 18.42 18.30 -17.05
C SER A 413 18.61 19.74 -16.56
N SER A 414 17.62 20.60 -16.72
CA SER A 414 17.65 21.98 -16.22
C SER A 414 17.75 22.05 -14.69
N TRP A 415 17.15 21.11 -13.96
CA TRP A 415 17.20 21.07 -12.50
C TRP A 415 18.59 20.71 -11.97
N ALA A 416 19.34 19.89 -12.70
CA ALA A 416 20.73 19.57 -12.36
C ALA A 416 21.65 20.80 -12.46
N GLN A 417 21.28 21.80 -13.25
CA GLN A 417 22.04 23.06 -13.43
C GLN A 417 21.59 24.17 -12.46
N MET A 418 20.57 23.94 -11.63
CA MET A 418 20.09 24.93 -10.67
C MET A 418 21.07 25.10 -9.51
N GLU A 419 21.15 26.33 -8.99
CA GLU A 419 21.86 26.59 -7.74
C GLU A 419 21.05 26.05 -6.56
N TRP A 420 21.57 24.97 -5.97
CA TRP A 420 21.07 24.41 -4.72
C TRP A 420 21.89 25.01 -3.56
N PRO A 421 21.25 25.59 -2.53
CA PRO A 421 21.98 26.01 -1.34
C PRO A 421 22.74 24.80 -0.82
N LYS A 422 24.00 25.01 -0.46
CA LYS A 422 24.82 24.00 0.21
C LYS A 422 24.69 24.22 1.71
N LYS A 423 23.61 23.76 2.34
CA LYS A 423 23.58 23.61 3.79
C LYS A 423 23.51 22.12 4.11
N LEU A 424 24.26 21.68 5.12
CA LEU A 424 24.18 20.28 5.52
C LEU A 424 22.73 19.98 5.98
N PRO A 425 22.09 18.88 5.52
CA PRO A 425 20.78 18.50 6.02
C PRO A 425 20.80 18.24 7.54
N PRO A 426 19.66 18.46 8.23
CA PRO A 426 18.32 18.61 7.67
C PRO A 426 17.98 20.01 7.14
N PHE A 427 18.89 20.99 7.22
CA PHE A 427 18.63 22.41 6.91
C PHE A 427 18.21 22.71 5.45
N ASP A 428 18.37 21.77 4.50
CA ASP A 428 17.90 21.89 3.11
C ASP A 428 16.62 21.09 2.80
N ALA A 429 16.12 20.28 3.74
CA ALA A 429 14.85 19.59 3.59
C ALA A 429 13.70 20.54 3.99
N GLY A 430 12.65 20.65 3.17
CA GLY A 430 11.46 21.44 3.52
C GLY A 430 10.81 20.95 4.82
N LEU A 431 10.01 21.80 5.49
CA LEU A 431 9.42 21.48 6.79
C LEU A 431 8.61 20.16 6.76
N LEU A 432 7.80 19.94 5.73
CA LEU A 432 7.02 18.71 5.59
C LEU A 432 7.94 17.47 5.42
N THR A 433 9.03 17.60 4.68
CA THR A 433 10.05 16.54 4.56
C THR A 433 10.69 16.22 5.90
N GLN A 434 11.05 17.23 6.69
CA GLN A 434 11.63 17.03 8.03
C GLN A 434 10.64 16.37 9.00
N LYS A 435 9.37 16.82 9.01
CA LYS A 435 8.31 16.19 9.81
C LYS A 435 8.09 14.74 9.39
N ARG A 436 8.12 14.45 8.08
CA ARG A 436 8.05 13.10 7.54
C ARG A 436 9.21 12.23 8.01
N TRP A 437 10.45 12.69 7.86
CA TRP A 437 11.63 11.96 8.32
C TRP A 437 11.60 11.68 9.82
N ARG A 438 11.18 12.66 10.62
CA ARG A 438 11.05 12.46 12.07
C ARG A 438 10.09 11.33 12.41
N TYR A 439 8.90 11.34 11.81
CA TYR A 439 7.92 10.29 12.04
C TYR A 439 8.46 8.92 11.63
N ILE A 440 9.05 8.81 10.44
CA ILE A 440 9.70 7.57 9.97
C ILE A 440 10.73 7.10 10.98
N SER A 441 11.62 7.99 11.43
CA SER A 441 12.64 7.67 12.43
C SER A 441 12.06 7.18 13.77
N GLN A 442 10.98 7.80 14.25
CA GLN A 442 10.33 7.37 15.49
C GLN A 442 9.76 5.96 15.39
N GLN A 443 9.10 5.64 14.26
CA GLN A 443 8.51 4.31 14.08
C GLN A 443 9.55 3.23 13.77
N TYR A 444 10.61 3.59 13.05
CA TYR A 444 11.72 2.68 12.81
C TYR A 444 12.48 2.39 14.10
N GLU A 445 12.64 3.39 14.97
CA GLU A 445 13.23 3.20 16.30
C GLU A 445 12.39 2.23 17.16
N ARG A 446 11.05 2.30 17.07
CA ARG A 446 10.15 1.38 17.76
C ARG A 446 10.37 -0.08 17.33
N ILE A 447 10.42 -0.38 16.03
CA ILE A 447 10.74 -1.74 15.55
C ILE A 447 12.16 -2.12 15.96
N ARG A 448 13.12 -1.22 15.73
CA ARG A 448 14.54 -1.48 15.98
C ARG A 448 14.77 -1.93 17.42
N GLN A 449 14.13 -1.27 18.38
CA GLN A 449 14.18 -1.65 19.79
C GLN A 449 13.44 -2.96 20.07
N ALA A 450 12.26 -3.16 19.48
CA ALA A 450 11.43 -4.34 19.75
C ALA A 450 12.05 -5.67 19.27
N ILE A 451 12.72 -5.68 18.11
CA ILE A 451 13.33 -6.89 17.55
C ILE A 451 14.87 -6.91 17.59
N GLY A 452 15.49 -5.90 18.21
CA GLY A 452 16.94 -5.87 18.47
C GLY A 452 17.80 -5.64 17.23
N ILE A 453 17.42 -4.68 16.37
CA ILE A 453 18.20 -4.34 15.16
C ILE A 453 19.37 -3.41 15.50
N GLU A 454 20.53 -3.73 14.93
CA GLU A 454 21.71 -2.87 14.90
C GLU A 454 21.97 -2.46 13.45
N TYR A 455 21.95 -1.15 13.15
CA TYR A 455 22.21 -0.66 11.80
C TYR A 455 23.70 -0.77 11.44
N ASP A 456 23.98 -1.11 10.19
CA ASP A 456 25.31 -1.06 9.62
C ASP A 456 25.71 0.40 9.32
N VAL A 457 26.63 0.91 10.13
CA VAL A 457 27.16 2.28 10.01
C VAL A 457 27.87 2.50 8.67
N ALA A 458 28.59 1.49 8.17
CA ALA A 458 29.30 1.58 6.90
C ALA A 458 28.33 1.59 5.72
N SER A 459 27.23 0.84 5.82
CA SER A 459 26.15 0.79 4.83
C SER A 459 25.40 2.12 4.69
N LEU A 460 25.08 2.78 5.81
CA LEU A 460 24.24 3.99 5.81
C LEU A 460 25.02 5.31 5.77
N GLY A 461 26.26 5.35 6.25
CA GLY A 461 27.10 6.55 6.26
C GLY A 461 26.38 7.78 6.84
N ASN A 462 26.41 8.88 6.08
CA ASN A 462 25.80 10.17 6.49
C ASN A 462 24.27 10.10 6.67
N LEU A 463 23.58 9.14 6.04
CA LEU A 463 22.14 8.99 6.19
C LEU A 463 21.76 8.53 7.59
N LEU A 464 22.60 7.71 8.23
CA LEU A 464 22.38 7.32 9.63
C LEU A 464 22.55 8.50 10.58
N HIS A 465 23.47 9.43 10.28
CA HIS A 465 23.61 10.66 11.06
C HIS A 465 22.34 11.52 10.94
N ARG A 466 21.85 11.72 9.71
CA ARG A 466 20.60 12.46 9.43
C ARG A 466 19.38 11.84 10.13
N TYR A 467 19.26 10.51 10.08
CA TYR A 467 18.26 9.74 10.83
C TYR A 467 18.34 9.99 12.33
N LYS A 468 19.54 9.94 12.92
CA LYS A 468 19.73 10.16 14.37
C LYS A 468 19.48 11.62 14.76
N ASP A 469 19.84 12.57 13.92
CA ASP A 469 19.66 13.99 14.19
C ASP A 469 18.19 14.38 14.18
N ILE A 470 17.44 13.95 13.15
CA ILE A 470 16.01 14.26 13.07
C ILE A 470 15.21 13.58 14.18
N LEU A 471 15.62 12.38 14.62
CA LEU A 471 15.01 11.67 15.73
C LEU A 471 15.16 12.43 17.07
N LYS A 472 16.28 13.14 17.26
CA LYS A 472 16.57 13.91 18.48
C LYS A 472 15.89 15.28 18.55
N GLN A 473 15.39 15.79 17.43
CA GLN A 473 14.71 17.08 17.46
C GLN A 473 13.42 16.93 18.26
N GLU A 474 13.17 17.82 19.22
CA GLU A 474 11.97 17.77 20.07
C GLU A 474 10.84 18.63 19.49
N ASN A 475 11.17 19.78 18.89
CA ASN A 475 10.22 20.73 18.30
C ASN A 475 10.55 21.01 16.82
N LEU A 476 9.69 20.56 15.91
CA LEU A 476 9.67 21.01 14.51
C LEU A 476 8.69 22.19 14.39
N THR A 477 8.99 23.28 15.09
CA THR A 477 8.21 24.53 15.03
C THR A 477 8.81 25.46 13.98
N GLU A 478 7.95 26.04 13.15
CA GLU A 478 8.27 26.76 11.92
C GLU A 478 9.41 27.78 12.00
N ALA A 479 10.23 27.79 10.94
CA ALA A 479 10.68 29.02 10.31
C ALA A 479 10.62 28.81 8.79
N PHE A 480 9.41 28.76 8.23
CA PHE A 480 9.22 29.12 6.83
C PHE A 480 9.01 30.63 6.80
N ILE A 481 10.12 31.37 6.68
CA ILE A 481 10.02 32.77 6.26
C ILE A 481 9.72 32.70 4.76
N LEU A 482 8.46 32.91 4.40
CA LEU A 482 8.11 33.44 3.09
C LEU A 482 8.91 34.73 2.91
N ALA A 483 9.90 34.70 2.02
CA ALA A 483 10.46 35.89 1.43
C ALA A 483 9.85 36.06 0.04
#